data_AF-A0A368JUD2-F1
#
_entry.id   AF-A0A368JUD2-F1
#
_cell.length_a   1.000
_cell.length_b   1.000
_cell.length_c   1.000
_cell.angle_alpha   90.00
_cell.angle_beta   90.00
_cell.angle_gamma   90.00
#
_symmetry.space_group_name_H-M   'P 1'
#
loop_
_entity.id
_entity.type
_entity.pdbx_description
1 polymer ?
#
loop_
_entity_poly.entity_id
_entity_poly.type
_entity_poly.pdbx_seq_one_letter_code
_entity_poly.pdbx_strand_id
1 'polypeptide(L)'
;MDERYRSHQLPPLTRQLLVENAVKHNMILPDQPLLIEITTTDEGTVQVSNNLQRKPSRIFSNGVGISNILSKYQMLNQPRPTVHEENGQFLVTLPLIERDS
;
A
#
# COMPACT_ATOMS: atom_id res chain seq x y z
N MET A 1 -1.32 -15.86 -1.38
CA MET A 1 -0.81 -15.36 -2.68
C MET A 1 -1.15 -16.42 -3.71
N ASP A 2 -1.80 -16.04 -4.80
CA ASP A 2 -2.13 -16.95 -5.89
C ASP A 2 -0.83 -17.35 -6.64
N GLU A 3 -0.70 -18.64 -6.93
CA GLU A 3 0.45 -19.25 -7.61
C GLU A 3 0.69 -18.63 -9.00
N ARG A 4 -0.37 -18.09 -9.62
CA ARG A 4 -0.37 -17.43 -10.94
C ARG A 4 0.50 -16.17 -11.01
N TYR A 5 0.77 -15.52 -9.88
CA TYR A 5 1.49 -14.24 -9.84
C TYR A 5 2.89 -14.33 -9.23
N ARG A 6 3.44 -15.55 -9.07
CA ARG A 6 4.79 -15.73 -8.49
C ARG A 6 5.91 -15.03 -9.25
N SER A 7 5.76 -14.84 -10.56
CA SER A 7 6.71 -14.12 -11.41
C SER A 7 6.52 -12.60 -11.38
N HIS A 8 5.42 -12.10 -10.80
CA HIS A 8 5.11 -10.68 -10.78
C HIS A 8 5.63 -10.01 -9.51
N GLN A 9 5.94 -8.73 -9.62
CA GLN A 9 6.52 -7.96 -8.53
C GLN A 9 5.88 -6.59 -8.42
N LEU A 10 5.95 -6.04 -7.20
CA LEU A 10 5.77 -4.62 -7.01
C LEU A 10 7.09 -3.91 -7.31
N PRO A 11 7.06 -2.63 -7.72
CA PRO A 11 8.28 -1.84 -7.81
C PRO A 11 9.09 -1.90 -6.51
N PRO A 12 10.44 -1.78 -6.60
CA PRO A 12 11.28 -1.80 -5.41
C PRO A 12 10.81 -0.78 -4.37
N LEU A 13 10.83 -1.20 -3.11
CA LEU A 13 10.47 -0.42 -1.92
C LEU A 13 8.98 -0.08 -1.76
N THR A 14 8.09 -0.43 -2.69
CA THR A 14 6.64 -0.13 -2.56
C THR A 14 6.04 -0.71 -1.28
N ARG A 15 6.32 -1.99 -0.99
CA ARG A 15 5.82 -2.64 0.24
C ARG A 15 6.34 -1.97 1.51
N GLN A 16 7.63 -1.65 1.53
CA GLN A 16 8.27 -0.99 2.67
C GLN A 16 7.64 0.39 2.93
N LEU A 17 7.46 1.19 1.88
CA LEU A 17 6.85 2.51 1.97
C LEU A 17 5.42 2.47 2.51
N LEU A 18 4.64 1.44 2.15
CA LEU A 18 3.27 1.28 2.64
C LEU A 18 3.22 0.88 4.11
N VAL A 19 4.13 0.00 4.54
CA VAL A 19 4.27 -0.35 5.97
C VAL A 19 4.72 0.87 6.78
N GLU A 20 5.71 1.62 6.29
CA GLU A 20 6.15 2.87 6.91
C GLU A 20 5.01 3.90 6.98
N ASN A 21 4.18 3.99 5.92
CA ASN A 21 3.01 4.86 5.91
C ASN A 21 2.01 4.44 6.99
N ALA A 22 1.65 3.16 7.08
CA ALA A 22 0.74 2.65 8.09
C ALA A 22 1.27 2.95 9.51
N VAL A 23 2.54 2.70 9.80
CA VAL A 23 3.15 2.97 11.12
C VAL A 23 3.21 4.47 11.43
N LYS A 24 3.57 5.30 10.44
CA LYS A 24 3.70 6.76 10.62
C LYS A 24 2.36 7.41 10.94
N HIS A 25 1.29 6.94 10.30
CA HIS A 25 -0.02 7.57 10.38
C HIS A 25 -0.95 7.02 11.46
N ASN A 26 -0.68 5.80 11.96
CA ASN A 26 -1.52 5.16 12.96
C ASN A 26 -0.87 5.14 14.34
N MET A 27 -1.71 5.24 15.37
CA MET A 27 -1.38 4.90 16.75
C MET A 27 -1.22 3.39 16.83
N ILE A 28 -0.27 2.96 17.64
CA ILE A 28 0.01 1.54 17.89
C ILE A 28 -0.11 1.37 19.39
N LEU A 29 -1.23 0.81 19.83
CA LEU A 29 -1.52 0.55 21.23
C LEU A 29 -1.50 -0.96 21.49
N PRO A 30 -1.07 -1.42 22.67
CA PRO A 30 -1.04 -2.86 23.00
C PRO A 30 -2.42 -3.53 22.83
N ASP A 31 -3.47 -2.80 23.18
CA ASP A 31 -4.88 -3.19 23.22
C ASP A 31 -5.62 -2.86 21.91
N GLN A 32 -4.98 -2.14 20.99
CA GLN A 32 -5.47 -1.86 19.63
C GLN A 32 -4.30 -1.97 18.64
N PRO A 33 -3.88 -3.20 18.27
CA PRO A 33 -2.74 -3.38 17.39
C PRO A 33 -3.02 -2.83 15.98
N LEU A 34 -1.97 -2.30 15.35
CA LEU A 34 -2.00 -1.98 13.93
C LEU A 34 -1.94 -3.29 13.14
N LEU A 35 -3.02 -3.61 12.44
CA LEU A 35 -3.12 -4.74 11.54
C LEU A 35 -2.83 -4.26 10.13
N ILE A 36 -1.84 -4.85 9.47
CA ILE A 36 -1.53 -4.63 8.07
C ILE A 36 -1.77 -5.93 7.33
N GLU A 37 -2.60 -5.89 6.30
CA GLU A 37 -2.91 -7.04 5.46
C GLU A 37 -2.43 -6.79 4.03
N ILE A 38 -1.88 -7.84 3.41
CA ILE A 38 -1.41 -7.80 2.02
C ILE A 38 -2.03 -8.99 1.31
N THR A 39 -2.95 -8.72 0.38
CA THR A 39 -3.63 -9.74 -0.40
C THR A 39 -3.39 -9.51 -1.89
N THR A 40 -3.52 -10.59 -2.65
CA THR A 40 -3.51 -10.55 -4.12
C THR A 40 -4.93 -10.82 -4.57
N THR A 41 -5.42 -10.05 -5.55
CA THR A 41 -6.72 -10.27 -6.18
C THR A 41 -6.55 -11.11 -7.44
N ASP A 42 -7.64 -11.74 -7.89
CA ASP A 42 -7.67 -12.50 -9.15
C ASP A 42 -7.49 -11.62 -10.40
N GLU A 43 -7.48 -10.30 -10.23
CA GLU A 43 -7.32 -9.29 -11.28
C GLU A 43 -5.85 -8.88 -11.49
N GLY A 44 -4.90 -9.56 -10.84
CA GLY A 44 -3.48 -9.22 -10.95
C GLY A 44 -3.13 -7.93 -10.23
N THR A 45 -3.82 -7.63 -9.13
CA THR A 45 -3.46 -6.51 -8.25
C THR A 45 -3.09 -7.01 -6.86
N VAL A 46 -2.25 -6.24 -6.16
CA VAL A 46 -1.97 -6.41 -4.74
C VAL A 46 -2.68 -5.31 -3.98
N GLN A 47 -3.49 -5.70 -3.01
CA GLN A 47 -4.10 -4.80 -2.07
C GLN A 47 -3.29 -4.81 -0.77
N VAL A 48 -2.91 -3.63 -0.31
CA VAL A 48 -2.31 -3.42 1.00
C VAL A 48 -3.29 -2.60 1.82
N SER A 49 -3.73 -3.13 2.96
CA SER A 49 -4.66 -2.44 3.86
C SER A 49 -4.12 -2.36 5.27
N ASN A 50 -4.58 -1.35 6.02
CA ASN A 50 -4.41 -1.31 7.47
C ASN A 50 -5.65 -0.77 8.16
N ASN A 51 -5.90 -1.20 9.41
CA ASN A 51 -6.93 -0.56 10.23
C ASN A 51 -6.56 0.90 10.53
N LEU A 52 -7.55 1.79 10.49
CA LEU A 52 -7.39 3.21 10.77
C LEU A 52 -7.39 3.46 12.27
N GLN A 53 -6.25 3.92 12.78
CA GLN A 53 -6.05 4.40 14.15
C GLN A 53 -5.33 5.74 14.11
N ARG A 54 -5.90 6.71 13.38
CA ARG A 54 -5.22 7.95 13.00
C ARG A 54 -4.55 8.64 14.20
N LYS A 55 -3.23 8.85 14.11
CA LYS A 55 -2.53 9.71 15.07
C LYS A 55 -3.12 11.11 15.00
N PRO A 56 -3.42 11.74 16.14
CA PRO A 56 -3.73 13.17 16.17
C PRO A 56 -2.44 13.94 15.84
N SER A 57 -2.17 14.20 14.56
CA SER A 57 -0.98 14.94 14.14
C SER A 57 -1.30 16.42 13.92
N ARG A 58 -0.44 17.30 14.45
CA ARG A 58 -0.30 18.70 14.01
C ARG A 58 0.57 18.85 12.75
N ILE A 59 1.21 17.75 12.33
CA ILE A 59 2.10 17.69 11.17
C ILE A 59 1.26 17.18 10.00
N PHE A 60 0.98 18.05 9.04
CA PHE A 60 0.40 17.66 7.77
C PHE A 60 1.33 16.61 7.13
N SER A 61 0.81 15.41 6.93
CA SER A 61 1.47 14.47 6.03
C SER A 61 1.31 15.00 4.62
N ASN A 62 2.42 15.40 3.99
CA ASN A 62 2.42 15.83 2.59
C ASN A 62 2.21 14.68 1.58
N GLY A 63 1.72 13.52 2.03
CA GLY A 63 1.42 12.38 1.16
C GLY A 63 2.65 11.78 0.47
N VAL A 64 3.88 12.14 0.89
CA VAL A 64 5.13 11.85 0.16
C VAL A 64 5.29 10.37 -0.18
N GLY A 65 4.94 9.46 0.74
CA GLY A 65 5.03 8.01 0.49
C GLY A 65 4.10 7.55 -0.64
N ILE A 66 2.84 7.98 -0.61
CA ILE A 66 1.87 7.66 -1.66
C ILE A 66 2.25 8.34 -2.98
N SER A 67 2.64 9.62 -2.94
CA SER A 67 3.09 10.34 -4.13
C SER A 67 4.30 9.66 -4.79
N ASN A 68 5.25 9.14 -3.99
CA ASN A 68 6.39 8.39 -4.52
C ASN A 68 5.95 7.10 -5.22
N ILE A 69 4.98 6.38 -4.65
CA ILE A 69 4.41 5.18 -5.27
C ILE A 69 3.72 5.55 -6.59
N LEU A 70 2.86 6.57 -6.59
CA LEU A 70 2.15 7.02 -7.80
C LEU A 70 3.11 7.43 -8.91
N SER A 71 4.12 8.25 -8.61
CA SER A 71 5.15 8.67 -9.58
C SER A 71 5.92 7.48 -10.15
N LYS A 72 6.24 6.48 -9.32
CA LYS A 72 6.98 5.29 -9.75
C LYS A 72 6.18 4.44 -10.73
N TYR A 73 4.87 4.26 -10.51
CA TYR A 73 3.99 3.58 -11.48
C TYR A 73 3.86 4.36 -12.79
N GLN A 74 3.76 5.69 -12.70
CA GLN A 74 3.74 6.56 -13.89
C GLN A 74 5.04 6.43 -14.70
N MET A 75 6.21 6.43 -14.05
CA MET A 75 7.51 6.27 -14.72
C MET A 75 7.67 4.91 -15.40
N LEU A 76 7.07 3.86 -14.83
CA LEU A 76 7.07 2.51 -15.39
C LEU A 76 5.97 2.30 -16.45
N ASN A 77 5.20 3.35 -16.76
CA ASN A 77 4.08 3.32 -17.69
C ASN A 77 3.02 2.25 -17.34
N GLN A 78 2.83 2.02 -16.04
CA GLN A 78 1.90 1.04 -15.48
C GLN A 78 0.57 1.71 -15.09
N PRO A 79 -0.52 0.93 -14.92
CA PRO A 79 -1.78 1.49 -14.45
C PRO A 79 -1.60 2.18 -13.10
N ARG A 80 -2.37 3.26 -12.88
CA ARG A 80 -2.23 4.10 -11.68
C ARG A 80 -2.78 3.35 -10.46
N PRO A 81 -2.02 3.24 -9.35
CA PRO A 81 -2.53 2.72 -8.08
C PRO A 81 -3.72 3.53 -7.56
N THR A 82 -4.66 2.86 -6.89
CA THR A 82 -5.80 3.51 -6.23
C THR A 82 -5.59 3.54 -4.72
N VAL A 83 -6.11 4.59 -4.09
CA VAL A 83 -6.04 4.80 -2.64
C VAL A 83 -7.41 5.26 -2.18
N HIS A 84 -7.95 4.59 -1.17
CA HIS A 84 -9.25 4.94 -0.60
C HIS A 84 -9.31 4.52 0.87
N GLU A 85 -10.30 5.05 1.57
CA GLU A 85 -10.62 4.69 2.94
C GLU A 85 -12.07 4.25 3.01
N GLU A 86 -12.31 3.08 3.58
CA GLU A 86 -13.64 2.55 3.78
C GLU A 86 -13.67 1.66 5.02
N ASN A 87 -14.82 1.60 5.69
CA ASN A 87 -15.08 0.66 6.80
C ASN A 87 -14.00 0.67 7.91
N GLY A 88 -13.39 1.84 8.18
CA GLY A 88 -12.33 1.96 9.19
C GLY A 88 -10.97 1.39 8.74
N GLN A 89 -10.75 1.22 7.45
CA GLN A 89 -9.50 0.77 6.86
C GLN A 89 -8.96 1.80 5.87
N PHE A 90 -7.63 1.83 5.74
CA PHE A 90 -6.92 2.50 4.66
C PHE A 90 -6.48 1.45 3.66
N LEU A 91 -6.80 1.62 2.38
CA LEU A 91 -6.55 0.64 1.33
C LEU A 91 -5.74 1.26 0.19
N VAL A 92 -4.74 0.52 -0.27
CA VAL A 92 -3.94 0.83 -1.45
C VAL A 92 -3.95 -0.36 -2.38
N THR A 93 -4.46 -0.18 -3.60
CA THR A 93 -4.50 -1.23 -4.63
C THR A 93 -3.47 -0.92 -5.71
N LEU A 94 -2.61 -1.89 -5.97
CA LEU A 94 -1.42 -1.77 -6.79
C LEU A 94 -1.46 -2.81 -7.91
N PRO A 95 -1.37 -2.42 -9.19
CA PRO A 95 -1.17 -3.37 -10.26
C PRO A 95 0.13 -4.15 -10.07
N LEU A 96 0.08 -5.47 -10.23
CA LEU A 96 1.29 -6.28 -10.28
C LEU A 96 2.00 -6.04 -11.61
N ILE A 97 3.33 -5.95 -11.56
CA ILE A 97 4.16 -5.76 -12.75
C ILE A 97 4.81 -7.10 -13.09
N GLU A 98 4.67 -7.54 -14.33
CA GLU A 98 5.39 -8.71 -14.82
C GLU A 98 6.89 -8.44 -14.79
N ARG A 99 7.68 -9.40 -14.30
CA ARG A 99 9.13 -9.24 -14.25
C ARG A 99 9.66 -9.39 -15.67
N ASP A 100 10.31 -8.35 -16.19
CA ASP A 100 11.04 -8.44 -17.46
C ASP A 100 11.92 -9.70 -17.45
N SER A 101 11.72 -10.56 -18.45
CA SER A 101 12.47 -11.80 -18.65
C SER A 101 13.89 -11.54 -19.13
#